data_AF-A0A1L9NUZ5-F1
#
_entry.id   AF-A0A1L9NUZ5-F1
#
_cell.length_a   1.000
_cell.length_b   1.000
_cell.length_c   1.000
_cell.angle_alpha   90.00
_cell.angle_beta   90.00
_cell.angle_gamma   90.00
#
_symmetry.space_group_name_H-M   'P 1'
#
loop_
_entity.id
_entity.type
_entity.pdbx_description
1 polymer ?
#
loop_
_entity_poly.entity_id
_entity_poly.type
_entity_poly.pdbx_seq_one_letter_code
_entity_poly.pdbx_strand_id
1 'polypeptide(L)'
;MTDFLELVVRDFAKGAPQHHHLVFKAHPLEDGRVPVRKSLKEMAARHGVSKRVHYVRGGKLAGLLNDARTAVTVNSTAGQQVLWRGIPLKTFGSAVYSKPEFVSNQPLTQFFEAAERPDNRAYKDYRRYLLETSQVPGGFYSTRGRRQLMRHVVDMMLSSEDPYDALRSGTAAPRQQLRVVN
;
A
#
# COMPACT_ATOMS: atom_id res chain seq x y z
N MET A 1 3.65 8.03 15.69
CA MET A 1 4.34 6.84 15.13
C MET A 1 4.49 5.75 16.17
N THR A 2 5.11 6.05 17.32
CA THR A 2 5.28 5.08 18.42
C THR A 2 3.97 4.44 18.88
N ASP A 3 2.88 5.20 19.03
CA ASP A 3 1.58 4.66 19.45
C ASP A 3 0.98 3.69 18.42
N PHE A 4 1.19 3.96 17.13
CA PHE A 4 0.79 3.05 16.06
C PHE A 4 1.61 1.75 16.10
N LEU A 5 2.92 1.84 16.31
CA LEU A 5 3.77 0.65 16.46
C LEU A 5 3.38 -0.18 17.69
N GLU A 6 3.10 0.47 18.82
CA GLU A 6 2.62 -0.17 20.05
C GLU A 6 1.32 -0.92 19.80
N LEU A 7 0.34 -0.24 19.20
CA LEU A 7 -0.96 -0.82 18.84
C LEU A 7 -0.79 -2.08 17.97
N VAL A 8 0.03 -1.98 16.93
CA VAL A 8 0.26 -3.09 16.00
C VAL A 8 0.96 -4.27 16.68
N VAL A 9 2.03 -4.02 17.45
CA VAL A 9 2.77 -5.09 18.14
C VAL A 9 1.89 -5.77 19.20
N ARG A 10 1.15 -4.99 19.98
CA ARG A 10 0.25 -5.49 21.02
C ARG A 10 -0.85 -6.38 20.45
N ASP A 11 -1.58 -5.90 19.43
CA ASP A 11 -2.68 -6.65 18.85
C ASP A 11 -2.20 -7.85 18.01
N PHE A 12 -1.02 -7.76 17.40
CA PHE A 12 -0.35 -8.91 16.79
C PHE A 12 -0.04 -9.98 17.83
N ALA A 13 0.51 -9.60 18.99
CA ALA A 13 0.82 -10.54 20.05
C ALA A 13 -0.42 -11.25 20.59
N LYS A 14 -1.57 -10.58 20.60
CA LYS A 14 -2.85 -11.13 21.07
C LYS A 14 -3.54 -12.05 20.05
N GLY A 15 -3.57 -11.66 18.79
CA GLY A 15 -4.41 -12.32 17.77
C GLY A 15 -3.65 -13.24 16.81
N ALA A 16 -2.38 -12.96 16.51
CA ALA A 16 -1.69 -13.69 15.46
C ALA A 16 -1.30 -15.12 15.89
N PRO A 17 -1.48 -16.14 15.02
CA PRO A 17 -0.96 -17.49 15.24
C PRO A 17 0.52 -17.49 15.65
N GLN A 18 0.91 -18.42 16.53
CA GLN A 18 2.25 -18.43 17.15
C GLN A 18 3.39 -18.57 16.13
N HIS A 19 3.14 -19.21 14.99
CA HIS A 19 4.12 -19.39 13.91
C HIS A 19 4.16 -18.22 12.92
N HIS A 20 3.31 -17.21 13.08
CA HIS A 20 3.36 -15.99 12.27
C HIS A 20 4.43 -15.02 12.79
N HIS A 21 5.00 -14.27 11.86
CA HIS A 21 5.99 -13.22 12.12
C HIS A 21 5.45 -11.86 11.65
N LEU A 22 5.81 -10.80 12.37
CA LEU A 22 5.50 -9.42 12.06
C LEU A 22 6.74 -8.73 11.49
N VAL A 23 6.67 -8.29 10.24
CA VAL A 23 7.78 -7.60 9.57
C VAL A 23 7.43 -6.13 9.38
N PHE A 24 8.16 -5.25 10.05
CA PHE A 24 8.11 -3.81 9.83
C PHE A 24 9.11 -3.40 8.75
N LYS A 25 8.58 -3.00 7.59
CA LYS A 25 9.38 -2.47 6.48
C LYS A 25 9.47 -0.95 6.60
N ALA A 26 10.68 -0.42 6.79
CA ALA A 26 10.91 1.02 6.79
C ALA A 26 10.72 1.62 5.39
N HIS A 27 10.33 2.90 5.33
CA HIS A 27 10.31 3.63 4.08
C HIS A 27 11.76 3.91 3.61
N PRO A 28 12.07 3.90 2.29
CA PRO A 28 13.41 4.24 1.80
C PRO A 28 13.91 5.63 2.21
N LEU A 29 12.99 6.54 2.52
CA LEU A 29 13.27 7.91 2.97
C LEU A 29 13.18 8.08 4.49
N GLU A 30 13.11 6.98 5.25
CA GLU A 30 13.13 7.05 6.70
C GLU A 30 14.48 7.63 7.16
N ASP A 31 14.45 8.81 7.80
CA ASP A 31 15.64 9.60 8.13
C ASP A 31 16.20 9.33 9.53
N GLY A 32 15.59 8.40 10.26
CA GLY A 32 16.07 7.93 11.57
C GLY A 32 15.81 8.89 12.73
N ARG A 33 15.06 9.99 12.53
CA ARG A 33 14.68 10.92 13.62
C ARG A 33 13.89 10.23 14.72
N VAL A 34 13.10 9.21 14.36
CA VAL A 34 12.40 8.35 15.33
C VAL A 34 13.19 7.05 15.49
N PRO A 35 13.50 6.60 16.73
CA PRO A 35 14.28 5.39 16.96
C PRO A 35 13.42 4.11 16.78
N VAL A 36 12.73 3.97 15.64
CA VAL A 36 11.74 2.92 15.32
C VAL A 36 12.25 1.53 15.66
N ARG A 37 13.50 1.20 15.29
CA ARG A 37 14.09 -0.11 15.57
C ARG A 37 14.21 -0.40 17.07
N LYS A 38 14.62 0.60 17.87
CA LYS A 38 14.76 0.48 19.32
C LYS A 38 13.37 0.34 19.95
N SER A 39 12.43 1.20 19.58
CA SER A 39 11.05 1.14 20.07
C SER A 39 10.40 -0.20 19.76
N LEU A 40 10.53 -0.73 18.54
CA LEU A 40 10.00 -2.05 18.18
C LEU A 40 10.60 -3.17 19.02
N LYS A 41 11.90 -3.14 19.31
CA LYS A 41 12.56 -4.15 20.16
C LYS A 41 12.00 -4.11 21.59
N GLU A 42 11.82 -2.93 22.15
CA GLU A 42 11.27 -2.74 23.50
C GLU A 42 9.80 -3.16 23.57
N MET A 43 9.00 -2.82 22.56
CA MET A 43 7.60 -3.24 22.44
C MET A 43 7.47 -4.75 22.30
N ALA A 44 8.27 -5.36 21.42
CA ALA A 44 8.24 -6.80 21.20
C ALA A 44 8.64 -7.58 22.47
N ALA A 45 9.60 -7.06 23.24
CA ALA A 45 9.95 -7.63 24.54
C ALA A 45 8.82 -7.54 25.55
N ARG A 46 8.18 -6.36 25.69
CA ARG A 46 7.05 -6.16 26.61
C ARG A 46 5.87 -7.08 26.30
N HIS A 47 5.60 -7.35 25.02
CA HIS A 47 4.50 -8.22 24.58
C HIS A 47 4.91 -9.68 24.33
N GLY A 48 6.12 -10.09 24.69
CA GLY A 48 6.56 -11.49 24.60
C GLY A 48 6.75 -12.02 23.16
N VAL A 49 6.91 -11.14 22.16
CA VAL A 49 7.00 -11.48 20.73
C VAL A 49 8.35 -11.12 20.08
N SER A 50 9.39 -10.87 20.87
CA SER A 50 10.74 -10.51 20.38
C SER A 50 11.29 -11.42 19.28
N LYS A 51 11.01 -12.73 19.33
CA LYS A 51 11.46 -13.70 18.31
C LYS A 51 10.66 -13.65 17.01
N ARG A 52 9.53 -12.94 17.00
CA ARG A 52 8.57 -12.89 15.89
C ARG A 52 8.45 -11.50 15.26
N VAL A 53 9.12 -10.49 15.78
CA VAL A 53 9.08 -9.12 15.24
C VAL A 53 10.41 -8.78 14.57
N HIS A 54 10.33 -8.41 13.29
CA HIS A 54 11.48 -8.11 12.45
C HIS A 54 11.40 -6.68 11.91
N TYR A 55 12.55 -6.02 11.77
CA TYR A 55 12.65 -4.70 11.19
C TYR A 55 13.57 -4.71 9.97
N VAL A 56 13.07 -4.24 8.83
CA VAL A 56 13.76 -4.27 7.54
C VAL A 56 13.88 -2.85 7.00
N ARG A 57 15.11 -2.32 6.91
CA ARG A 57 15.39 -0.96 6.40
C ARG A 57 15.16 -0.82 4.90
N GLY A 58 15.49 -1.83 4.11
CA GLY A 58 15.55 -1.76 2.64
C GLY A 58 14.97 -2.97 1.93
N GLY A 59 15.16 -3.06 0.62
CA GLY A 59 14.71 -4.20 -0.19
C GLY A 59 13.33 -4.02 -0.83
N LYS A 60 13.07 -4.87 -1.83
CA LYS A 60 11.85 -4.86 -2.62
C LYS A 60 10.69 -5.41 -1.79
N LEU A 61 9.65 -4.59 -1.60
CA LEU A 61 8.43 -5.00 -0.90
C LEU A 61 7.79 -6.24 -1.53
N ALA A 62 7.84 -6.37 -2.85
CA ALA A 62 7.25 -7.48 -3.58
C ALA A 62 7.71 -8.87 -3.08
N GLY A 63 8.98 -9.00 -2.66
CA GLY A 63 9.47 -10.26 -2.10
C GLY A 63 8.82 -10.60 -0.77
N LEU A 64 8.72 -9.62 0.14
CA LEU A 64 8.05 -9.78 1.43
C LEU A 64 6.56 -10.11 1.28
N LEU A 65 5.91 -9.53 0.27
CA LEU A 65 4.49 -9.76 0.02
C LEU A 65 4.18 -11.15 -0.56
N ASN A 66 5.16 -11.90 -1.05
CA ASN A 66 4.91 -13.27 -1.52
C ASN A 66 4.51 -14.20 -0.37
N ASP A 67 5.04 -13.96 0.84
CA ASP A 67 4.79 -14.79 2.02
C ASP A 67 3.82 -14.15 3.03
N ALA A 68 3.42 -12.90 2.79
CA ALA A 68 2.54 -12.16 3.69
C ALA A 68 1.12 -12.74 3.71
N ARG A 69 0.59 -12.94 4.92
CA ARG A 69 -0.81 -13.35 5.15
C ARG A 69 -1.77 -12.18 5.28
N THR A 70 -1.28 -11.08 5.84
CA THR A 70 -2.01 -9.83 6.02
C THR A 70 -1.03 -8.67 5.90
N ALA A 71 -1.53 -7.46 5.66
CA ALA A 71 -0.73 -6.25 5.75
C ALA A 71 -1.46 -5.14 6.51
N VAL A 72 -0.67 -4.30 7.18
CA VAL A 72 -1.16 -3.10 7.87
C VAL A 72 -0.38 -1.90 7.36
N THR A 73 -1.09 -0.80 7.10
CA THR A 73 -0.46 0.47 6.73
C THR A 73 -1.24 1.65 7.29
N VAL A 74 -0.64 2.84 7.30
CA VAL A 74 -1.38 4.07 7.59
C VAL A 74 -2.14 4.49 6.33
N ASN A 75 -1.41 4.94 5.31
CA ASN A 75 -1.95 5.43 4.04
C ASN A 75 -0.98 5.21 2.86
N SER A 76 -0.03 4.29 2.99
CA SER A 76 1.00 4.09 1.96
C SER A 76 0.39 3.58 0.66
N THR A 77 0.83 4.10 -0.48
CA THR A 77 0.46 3.55 -1.81
C THR A 77 0.95 2.11 -2.00
N ALA A 78 1.89 1.64 -1.18
CA ALA A 78 2.28 0.24 -1.08
C ALA A 78 1.09 -0.70 -0.80
N GLY A 79 0.03 -0.22 -0.13
CA GLY A 79 -1.21 -0.98 0.09
C GLY A 79 -1.86 -1.43 -1.23
N GLN A 80 -1.69 -0.71 -2.33
CA GLN A 80 -2.19 -1.16 -3.64
C GLN A 80 -1.46 -2.41 -4.15
N GLN A 81 -0.17 -2.61 -3.81
CA GLN A 81 0.54 -3.85 -4.14
C GLN A 81 0.02 -5.05 -3.33
N VAL A 82 -0.45 -4.79 -2.11
CA VAL A 82 -1.10 -5.79 -1.24
C VAL A 82 -2.42 -6.22 -1.86
N LEU A 83 -3.27 -5.25 -2.18
CA LEU A 83 -4.61 -5.49 -2.75
C LEU A 83 -4.54 -6.18 -4.11
N TRP A 84 -3.58 -5.81 -4.97
CA TRP A 84 -3.35 -6.49 -6.25
C TRP A 84 -3.07 -7.98 -6.12
N ARG A 85 -2.48 -8.39 -4.99
CA ARG A 85 -2.19 -9.80 -4.66
C ARG A 85 -3.34 -10.49 -3.94
N GLY A 86 -4.45 -9.79 -3.68
CA GLY A 86 -5.59 -10.31 -2.91
C GLY A 86 -5.25 -10.55 -1.43
N ILE A 87 -4.22 -9.90 -0.90
CA ILE A 87 -3.83 -10.04 0.51
C ILE A 87 -4.74 -9.12 1.35
N PRO A 88 -5.29 -9.59 2.48
CA PRO A 88 -6.04 -8.74 3.41
C PRO A 88 -5.23 -7.52 3.87
N LEU A 89 -5.85 -6.35 3.80
CA LEU A 89 -5.23 -5.07 4.14
C LEU A 89 -6.06 -4.34 5.20
N LYS A 90 -5.38 -3.83 6.22
CA LYS A 90 -5.94 -2.89 7.19
C LYS A 90 -5.23 -1.54 7.11
N THR A 91 -6.00 -0.46 7.03
CA THR A 91 -5.48 0.92 7.00
C THR A 91 -5.80 1.67 8.28
N PHE A 92 -4.90 2.55 8.72
CA PHE A 92 -5.07 3.40 9.92
C PHE A 92 -5.16 4.91 9.61
N GLY A 93 -5.02 5.29 8.34
CA GLY A 93 -5.23 6.65 7.88
C GLY A 93 -6.14 6.68 6.65
N SER A 94 -6.27 7.86 6.06
CA SER A 94 -7.04 8.05 4.83
C SER A 94 -6.21 7.68 3.61
N ALA A 95 -6.62 6.64 2.90
CA ALA A 95 -6.08 6.30 1.59
C ALA A 95 -7.20 6.34 0.54
N VAL A 96 -6.87 6.74 -0.69
CA VAL A 96 -7.83 6.79 -1.80
C VAL A 96 -8.52 5.44 -2.07
N TYR A 97 -7.84 4.35 -1.71
CA TYR A 97 -8.27 2.97 -1.86
C TYR A 97 -8.94 2.40 -0.60
N SER A 98 -9.16 3.19 0.46
CA SER A 98 -9.86 2.73 1.67
C SER A 98 -11.35 2.54 1.38
N LYS A 99 -11.70 1.42 0.74
CA LYS A 99 -13.06 1.02 0.37
C LYS A 99 -13.48 -0.22 1.16
N PRO A 100 -14.73 -0.29 1.64
CA PRO A 100 -15.18 -1.39 2.50
C PRO A 100 -15.11 -2.77 1.83
N GLU A 101 -15.17 -2.83 0.50
CA GLU A 101 -15.13 -4.07 -0.27
C GLU A 101 -13.75 -4.76 -0.19
N PHE A 102 -12.67 -4.02 0.05
CA PHE A 102 -11.32 -4.57 -0.02
C PHE A 102 -10.34 -4.04 1.03
N VAL A 103 -10.78 -3.22 1.97
CA VAL A 103 -10.01 -2.85 3.17
C VAL A 103 -10.77 -3.25 4.42
N SER A 104 -10.12 -4.03 5.28
CA SER A 104 -10.75 -4.63 6.46
C SER A 104 -11.08 -3.58 7.53
N ASN A 105 -12.34 -3.61 7.97
CA ASN A 105 -12.82 -2.88 9.15
C ASN A 105 -12.69 -3.68 10.45
N GLN A 106 -12.27 -4.95 10.40
CA GLN A 106 -12.16 -5.83 11.59
C GLN A 106 -11.26 -5.21 12.65
N PRO A 107 -11.56 -5.36 13.96
CA PRO A 107 -10.62 -5.03 15.04
C PRO A 107 -9.24 -5.64 14.79
N LEU A 108 -8.16 -4.94 15.14
CA LEU A 108 -6.80 -5.33 14.71
C LEU A 108 -6.39 -6.72 15.24
N THR A 109 -6.76 -7.07 16.48
CA THR A 109 -6.54 -8.42 17.03
C THR A 109 -7.22 -9.49 16.16
N GLN A 110 -8.52 -9.32 15.85
CA GLN A 110 -9.27 -10.25 15.01
C GLN A 110 -8.73 -10.30 13.56
N PHE A 111 -8.29 -9.16 13.03
CA PHE A 111 -7.64 -9.10 11.72
C PHE A 111 -6.35 -9.93 11.69
N PHE A 112 -5.57 -9.97 12.77
CA PHE A 112 -4.38 -10.83 12.82
C PHE A 112 -4.70 -12.32 13.01
N GLU A 113 -5.81 -12.63 13.67
CA GLU A 113 -6.27 -13.98 13.95
C GLU A 113 -6.89 -14.64 12.70
N ALA A 114 -7.85 -13.96 12.09
CA ALA A 114 -8.66 -14.47 10.98
C ALA A 114 -9.10 -13.32 10.06
N ALA A 115 -8.15 -12.78 9.29
CA ALA A 115 -8.45 -11.73 8.32
C ALA A 115 -9.41 -12.21 7.22
N GLU A 116 -10.41 -11.39 6.94
CA GLU A 116 -11.27 -11.56 5.78
C GLU A 116 -10.54 -11.19 4.49
N ARG A 117 -10.77 -11.97 3.43
CA ARG A 117 -10.17 -11.71 2.12
C ARG A 117 -10.84 -10.51 1.45
N PRO A 118 -10.07 -9.65 0.78
CA PRO A 118 -10.64 -8.53 0.03
C PRO A 118 -11.41 -9.04 -1.19
N ASP A 119 -12.43 -8.30 -1.62
CA ASP A 119 -13.00 -8.47 -2.96
C ASP A 119 -11.98 -7.99 -4.01
N ASN A 120 -11.20 -8.94 -4.51
CA ASN A 120 -10.17 -8.67 -5.50
C ASN A 120 -10.77 -8.24 -6.86
N ARG A 121 -12.03 -8.59 -7.15
CA ARG A 121 -12.69 -8.13 -8.38
C ARG A 121 -13.03 -6.65 -8.25
N ALA A 122 -13.67 -6.25 -7.15
CA ALA A 122 -13.95 -4.85 -6.86
C ALA A 122 -12.68 -4.00 -6.84
N TYR A 123 -11.58 -4.51 -6.26
CA TYR A 123 -10.29 -3.82 -6.31
C TYR A 123 -9.75 -3.64 -7.74
N LYS A 124 -9.86 -4.66 -8.60
CA LYS A 124 -9.41 -4.56 -10.00
C LYS A 124 -10.23 -3.55 -10.79
N ASP A 125 -11.54 -3.50 -10.58
CA ASP A 125 -12.42 -2.53 -11.21
C ASP A 125 -12.08 -1.10 -10.74
N TYR A 126 -11.91 -0.91 -9.43
CA TYR A 126 -11.43 0.35 -8.84
C TYR A 126 -10.07 0.78 -9.42
N ARG A 127 -9.11 -0.15 -9.52
CA ARG A 127 -7.78 0.14 -10.07
C ARG A 127 -7.86 0.52 -11.55
N ARG A 128 -8.70 -0.15 -12.33
CA ARG A 128 -8.93 0.19 -13.73
C ARG A 128 -9.49 1.60 -13.86
N TYR A 129 -10.51 1.92 -13.07
CA TYR A 129 -11.08 3.27 -13.01
C TYR A 129 -10.02 4.33 -12.69
N LEU A 130 -9.16 4.08 -11.70
CA LEU A 130 -8.06 5.00 -11.38
C LEU A 130 -7.09 5.20 -12.55
N LEU A 131 -6.73 4.14 -13.26
CA LEU A 131 -5.81 4.19 -14.40
C LEU A 131 -6.41 4.92 -15.61
N GLU A 132 -7.72 4.83 -15.80
CA GLU A 132 -8.43 5.50 -16.89
C GLU A 132 -8.70 6.99 -16.57
N THR A 133 -8.71 7.37 -15.28
CA THR A 133 -9.09 8.74 -14.86
C THR A 133 -7.92 9.56 -14.33
N SER A 134 -7.35 9.19 -13.18
CA SER A 134 -6.48 10.08 -12.38
C SER A 134 -5.00 9.69 -12.38
N GLN A 135 -4.67 8.44 -12.71
CA GLN A 135 -3.28 7.98 -12.67
C GLN A 135 -2.60 8.20 -14.02
N VAL A 136 -1.58 9.05 -14.02
CA VAL A 136 -0.79 9.35 -15.21
C VAL A 136 0.61 8.74 -15.08
N PRO A 137 1.08 7.95 -16.06
CA PRO A 137 2.43 7.38 -16.01
C PRO A 137 3.52 8.47 -15.97
N GLY A 138 4.42 8.39 -14.99
CA GLY A 138 5.54 9.32 -14.88
C GLY A 138 6.08 9.42 -13.45
N GLY A 139 6.77 10.53 -13.14
CA GLY A 139 7.23 10.80 -11.79
C GLY A 139 7.97 12.13 -11.63
N PHE A 140 7.94 12.70 -10.43
CA PHE A 140 8.50 14.01 -10.15
C PHE A 140 10.03 14.02 -10.01
N TYR A 141 10.60 12.96 -9.43
CA TYR A 141 11.99 12.98 -8.96
C TYR A 141 13.04 12.68 -10.04
N SER A 142 12.70 11.86 -11.06
CA SER A 142 13.67 11.50 -12.11
C SER A 142 13.39 12.23 -13.41
N THR A 143 14.46 12.58 -14.13
CA THR A 143 14.36 13.19 -15.47
C THR A 143 13.53 12.31 -16.42
N ARG A 144 13.71 10.98 -16.36
CA ARG A 144 12.93 10.02 -17.16
C ARG A 144 11.43 10.07 -16.78
N GLY A 145 11.12 10.07 -15.49
CA GLY A 145 9.74 10.14 -15.00
C GLY A 145 9.05 11.44 -15.40
N ARG A 146 9.74 12.57 -15.28
CA ARG A 146 9.22 13.88 -15.71
C ARG A 146 8.98 13.90 -17.21
N ARG A 147 9.92 13.42 -18.02
CA ARG A 147 9.78 13.34 -19.48
C ARG A 147 8.58 12.47 -19.90
N GLN A 148 8.36 11.34 -19.22
CA GLN A 148 7.20 10.50 -19.49
C GLN A 148 5.89 11.21 -19.13
N LEU A 149 5.83 11.87 -17.97
CA LEU A 149 4.66 12.63 -17.52
C LEU A 149 4.30 13.77 -18.50
N MET A 150 5.30 14.54 -18.92
CA MET A 150 5.10 15.72 -19.77
C MET A 150 4.50 15.40 -21.14
N ARG A 151 4.67 14.17 -21.64
CA ARG A 151 4.06 13.72 -22.91
C ARG A 151 2.56 13.57 -22.86
N HIS A 152 1.97 13.47 -21.66
CA HIS A 152 0.53 13.27 -21.49
C HIS A 152 -0.12 14.46 -20.81
N VAL A 153 0.55 15.06 -19.83
CA VAL A 153 -0.10 16.08 -18.97
C VAL A 153 -0.46 17.35 -19.73
N VAL A 154 0.32 17.76 -20.74
CA VAL A 154 0.02 18.99 -21.52
C VAL A 154 -1.27 18.79 -22.32
N ASP A 155 -1.40 17.70 -23.05
CA ASP A 155 -2.61 17.37 -23.80
C ASP A 155 -3.82 17.24 -22.88
N MET A 156 -3.64 16.63 -21.69
CA MET A 156 -4.70 16.53 -20.69
C MET A 156 -5.14 17.91 -20.15
N MET A 157 -4.21 18.83 -19.94
CA MET A 157 -4.52 20.19 -19.45
C MET A 157 -5.21 21.07 -20.50
N LEU A 158 -4.98 20.80 -21.79
CA LEU A 158 -5.56 21.55 -22.91
C LEU A 158 -6.84 20.91 -23.47
N SER A 159 -7.17 19.68 -23.05
CA SER A 159 -8.37 18.97 -23.46
C SER A 159 -9.64 19.70 -23.01
N SER A 160 -10.67 19.69 -23.88
CA SER A 160 -12.01 20.21 -23.54
C SER A 160 -12.77 19.28 -22.60
N GLU A 161 -12.45 17.99 -22.58
CA GLU A 161 -12.99 17.01 -21.64
C GLU A 161 -11.95 16.65 -20.59
N ASP A 162 -12.34 16.67 -19.32
CA ASP A 162 -11.49 16.14 -18.26
C ASP A 162 -11.44 14.59 -18.30
N PRO A 163 -10.52 13.94 -17.58
CA PRO A 163 -10.40 12.49 -17.61
C PRO A 163 -11.63 11.69 -17.17
N TYR A 164 -12.48 12.25 -16.32
CA TYR A 164 -13.71 11.60 -15.86
C TYR A 164 -14.81 11.74 -16.92
N ASP A 165 -14.88 12.89 -17.58
CA ASP A 165 -15.78 13.10 -18.71
C ASP A 165 -15.42 12.20 -19.89
N ALA A 166 -14.14 12.11 -20.24
CA ALA A 166 -13.63 11.24 -21.30
C ALA A 166 -13.91 9.75 -21.04
N LEU A 167 -13.91 9.33 -19.76
CA LEU A 167 -14.30 7.97 -19.39
C LEU A 167 -15.81 7.74 -19.62
N ARG A 168 -16.64 8.73 -19.28
CA ARG A 168 -18.10 8.66 -19.47
C ARG A 168 -18.50 8.66 -20.95
N SER A 169 -17.80 9.43 -21.78
CA SER A 169 -18.05 9.53 -23.23
C SER A 169 -17.42 8.37 -24.03
N GLY A 170 -16.58 7.55 -23.40
CA GLY A 170 -15.89 6.42 -24.05
C GLY A 170 -14.73 6.83 -24.94
N THR A 171 -14.29 8.09 -24.87
CA THR A 171 -13.20 8.67 -25.67
C THR A 171 -11.83 8.59 -24.97
N ALA A 172 -11.78 8.05 -23.74
CA ALA A 172 -10.55 7.92 -22.98
C ALA A 172 -9.47 7.15 -23.77
N ALA A 173 -8.46 7.87 -24.26
CA ALA A 173 -7.34 7.28 -24.99
C ALA A 173 -6.66 6.19 -24.15
N PRO A 174 -6.11 5.11 -24.76
CA PRO A 174 -5.39 4.08 -24.01
C PRO A 174 -4.15 4.67 -23.34
N ARG A 175 -4.26 5.02 -22.05
CA ARG A 175 -3.15 5.56 -21.23
C ARG A 175 -2.18 4.45 -20.77
N GLN A 176 -2.11 3.35 -21.53
CA GLN A 176 -1.28 2.20 -21.19
C GLN A 176 0.20 2.57 -21.11
N GLN A 177 0.90 1.88 -20.23
CA GLN A 177 2.34 2.01 -20.06
C GLN A 177 3.03 1.81 -21.42
N LEU A 178 3.53 2.89 -22.00
CA LEU A 178 4.45 2.83 -23.14
C LEU A 178 5.62 1.93 -22.74
N ARG A 179 5.67 0.71 -23.28
CA ARG A 179 6.88 -0.10 -23.22
C ARG A 179 7.93 0.64 -24.03
N VAL A 180 9.04 0.98 -23.38
CA VAL A 180 10.24 1.37 -24.12
C VAL A 180 10.67 0.13 -24.90
N VAL A 181 10.49 0.18 -26.23
CA VAL A 181 11.16 -0.73 -27.14
C VAL A 181 12.63 -0.33 -27.10
N ASN A 182 13.48 -1.21 -26.58
CA ASN A 182 14.93 -1.08 -26.70
C ASN A 182 15.35 -1.63 -28.06
#